data_AF-I7LI01-F1
#
_entry.id   AF-I7LI01-F1
#
_cell.length_a   1.000
_cell.length_b   1.000
_cell.length_c   1.000
_cell.angle_alpha   90.00
_cell.angle_beta   90.00
_cell.angle_gamma   90.00
#
_symmetry.space_group_name_H-M   'P 1'
#
loop_
_entity.id
_entity.type
_entity.pdbx_description
1 polymer ?
#
loop_
_entity_poly.entity_id
_entity_poly.type
_entity_poly.pdbx_seq_one_letter_code
_entity_poly.pdbx_strand_id
1 'polypeptide(L)'
;MKEKIYIEGKVVEAYIADTFFKRLTGYMFRKKPHHEAILLKPCNSIHTFFMFFNIDVYLLDENMNVIKKIKNLTPWKILPPMKGVKYVLEVPAT
;
A
#
# COMPACT_ATOMS: atom_id res chain seq x y z
N MET A 1 -1.89 14.14 -5.19
CA MET A 1 -1.66 14.68 -3.84
C MET A 1 -0.71 13.73 -3.12
N LYS A 2 0.19 14.25 -2.30
CA LYS A 2 1.12 13.44 -1.51
C LYS A 2 1.08 13.90 -0.05
N GLU A 3 1.31 12.98 0.87
CA GLU A 3 1.34 13.25 2.31
C GLU A 3 2.58 12.63 2.93
N LYS A 4 3.08 13.23 4.02
CA LYS A 4 4.19 12.66 4.80
C LYS A 4 3.64 11.70 5.83
N ILE A 5 4.11 10.46 5.81
CA ILE A 5 3.72 9.41 6.77
C ILE A 5 4.94 8.97 7.56
N TYR A 6 4.76 8.82 8.87
CA TYR A 6 5.79 8.29 9.76
C TYR A 6 5.64 6.76 9.87
N ILE A 7 6.66 6.03 9.44
CA ILE A 7 6.71 4.57 9.45
C ILE A 7 8.01 4.13 10.10
N GLU A 8 7.92 3.39 11.21
CA GLU A 8 9.10 2.79 11.89
C GLU A 8 10.25 3.80 12.12
N GLY A 9 9.91 5.02 12.54
CA GLY A 9 10.89 6.08 12.81
C GLY A 9 11.44 6.81 11.57
N LYS A 10 10.92 6.52 10.38
CA LYS A 10 11.25 7.21 9.13
C LYS A 10 10.05 8.00 8.61
N VAL A 11 10.32 9.11 7.93
CA VAL A 11 9.31 9.86 7.18
C VAL A 11 9.40 9.44 5.73
N VAL A 12 8.26 9.04 5.16
CA VAL A 12 8.14 8.74 3.73
C VAL A 12 7.08 9.62 3.08
N GLU A 13 7.28 9.93 1.81
CA GLU A 13 6.29 10.64 1.01
C GLU A 13 5.33 9.64 0.33
N ALA A 14 4.10 9.59 0.83
CA ALA A 14 3.06 8.69 0.32
C ALA A 14 2.21 9.38 -0.73
N TYR A 15 2.09 8.76 -1.90
CA TYR A 15 1.13 9.16 -2.93
C TYR A 15 -0.28 8.70 -2.55
N ILE A 16 -1.25 9.63 -2.57
CA ILE A 16 -2.64 9.34 -2.21
C ILE A 16 -3.42 8.82 -3.41
N ALA A 17 -3.80 7.55 -3.35
CA ALA A 17 -4.66 6.88 -4.32
C ALA A 17 -6.11 6.87 -3.80
N ASP A 18 -6.83 7.94 -4.11
CA ASP A 18 -8.21 8.24 -3.64
C ASP A 18 -9.32 7.87 -4.63
N THR A 19 -8.98 7.64 -5.90
CA THR A 19 -9.92 7.20 -6.93
C THR A 19 -9.78 5.71 -7.21
N PHE A 20 -10.85 5.09 -7.70
CA PHE A 20 -10.87 3.66 -8.00
C PHE A 20 -9.71 3.23 -8.92
N PHE A 21 -9.46 3.98 -10.01
CA PHE A 21 -8.37 3.68 -10.93
C PHE A 21 -7.00 3.81 -10.28
N LYS A 22 -6.75 4.87 -9.49
CA LYS A 22 -5.48 5.01 -8.77
C LYS A 22 -5.23 3.85 -7.81
N ARG A 23 -6.28 3.40 -7.11
CA ARG A 23 -6.22 2.28 -6.17
C ARG A 23 -5.96 0.96 -6.89
N LEU A 24 -6.63 0.73 -8.01
CA LEU A 24 -6.45 -0.47 -8.81
C LEU A 24 -5.02 -0.55 -9.36
N THR A 25 -4.47 0.57 -9.83
CA THR A 25 -3.16 0.57 -10.48
C THR A 25 -1.99 0.40 -9.52
N GLY A 26 -1.98 1.05 -8.35
CA GLY A 26 -0.86 0.97 -7.40
C GLY A 26 0.53 0.97 -8.08
N TYR A 27 1.30 -0.10 -7.86
CA TYR A 27 2.59 -0.36 -8.53
C TYR A 27 2.53 -1.29 -9.76
N MET A 28 1.33 -1.63 -10.26
CA MET A 28 1.16 -2.48 -11.44
C MET A 28 1.94 -1.93 -12.65
N PHE A 29 2.50 -2.84 -13.43
CA PHE A 29 3.25 -2.54 -14.66
C PHE A 29 4.52 -1.70 -14.46
N ARG A 30 4.95 -1.45 -13.22
CA ARG A 30 6.16 -0.68 -12.91
C ARG A 30 7.31 -1.63 -12.56
N LYS A 31 8.39 -1.57 -13.35
CA LYS A 31 9.62 -2.34 -13.08
C LYS A 31 10.41 -1.83 -11.87
N LYS A 32 10.19 -0.56 -11.50
CA LYS A 32 10.83 0.11 -10.36
C LYS A 32 9.77 0.94 -9.62
N PRO A 33 9.89 1.11 -8.30
CA PRO A 33 8.99 1.97 -7.55
C PRO A 33 9.10 3.42 -8.03
N HIS A 34 7.96 4.05 -8.29
CA HIS A 34 7.84 5.44 -8.76
C HIS A 34 7.38 6.40 -7.65
N HIS A 35 7.04 5.84 -6.50
CA HIS A 35 6.68 6.51 -5.26
C HIS A 35 7.37 5.79 -4.11
N GLU A 36 7.68 6.51 -3.02
CA GLU A 36 8.26 5.91 -1.82
C GLU A 36 7.22 5.06 -1.09
N ALA A 37 5.96 5.51 -1.10
CA ALA A 37 4.81 4.75 -0.64
C ALA A 37 3.55 5.15 -1.43
N ILE A 38 2.55 4.27 -1.43
CA ILE A 38 1.22 4.56 -1.97
C ILE A 38 0.19 4.26 -0.88
N LEU A 39 -0.62 5.26 -0.52
CA LEU A 39 -1.75 5.09 0.39
C LEU A 39 -3.04 4.92 -0.42
N LEU A 40 -3.64 3.73 -0.34
CA LEU A 40 -4.92 3.41 -0.95
C LEU A 40 -6.07 3.82 -0.01
N LYS A 41 -6.88 4.80 -0.41
CA LYS A 41 -7.92 5.43 0.43
C LYS A 41 -9.26 5.56 -0.30
N PRO A 42 -10.38 5.03 0.22
CA PRO A 42 -10.47 3.87 1.11
C PRO A 42 -10.10 2.57 0.37
N CYS A 43 -9.48 1.62 1.06
CA CYS A 43 -9.15 0.30 0.52
C CYS A 43 -9.00 -0.70 1.68
N ASN A 44 -9.61 -1.87 1.55
CA ASN A 44 -9.50 -2.94 2.55
C ASN A 44 -8.99 -4.27 1.96
N SER A 45 -8.80 -4.34 0.64
CA SER A 45 -8.32 -5.52 -0.07
C SER A 45 -7.41 -5.07 -1.21
N ILE A 46 -6.29 -5.76 -1.40
CA ILE A 46 -5.34 -5.49 -2.46
C ILE A 46 -4.99 -6.77 -3.21
N HIS A 47 -4.45 -6.59 -4.40
CA HIS A 47 -3.79 -7.64 -5.15
C HIS A 47 -2.40 -7.17 -5.57
N THR A 48 -1.48 -8.11 -5.75
CA THR A 48 -0.14 -7.85 -6.30
C THR A 48 0.02 -8.41 -7.71
N PHE A 49 -1.09 -8.54 -8.45
CA PHE A 49 -1.05 -8.92 -9.86
C PHE A 49 -0.31 -7.88 -10.70
N PHE A 50 0.42 -8.35 -11.71
CA PHE A 50 1.20 -7.50 -12.63
C PHE A 50 2.23 -6.58 -11.95
N MET A 51 2.61 -6.88 -10.71
CA MET A 51 3.75 -6.27 -10.03
C MET A 51 5.04 -6.99 -10.40
N PHE A 52 6.14 -6.25 -10.45
CA PHE A 52 7.47 -6.78 -10.82
C PHE A 52 8.47 -6.82 -9.66
N PHE A 53 8.04 -6.44 -8.45
CA PHE A 53 8.84 -6.41 -7.24
C PHE A 53 7.96 -6.61 -6.01
N ASN A 54 8.58 -6.92 -4.87
CA ASN A 54 7.89 -7.19 -3.62
C ASN A 54 7.59 -5.88 -2.88
N ILE A 55 6.52 -5.88 -2.08
CA ILE A 55 6.13 -4.73 -1.26
C ILE A 55 5.91 -5.12 0.19
N ASP A 56 6.20 -4.21 1.09
CA ASP A 56 5.67 -4.21 2.44
C ASP A 56 4.29 -3.55 2.45
N VAL A 57 3.35 -4.16 3.17
CA VAL A 57 1.96 -3.72 3.24
C VAL A 57 1.59 -3.46 4.69
N TYR A 58 1.08 -2.26 4.97
CA TYR A 58 0.52 -1.89 6.26
C TYR A 58 -0.99 -1.73 6.09
N LEU A 59 -1.74 -2.55 6.81
CA LEU A 59 -3.20 -2.49 6.88
C LEU A 59 -3.56 -1.55 8.02
N LEU A 60 -4.32 -0.50 7.72
CA LEU A 60 -4.62 0.60 8.64
C LEU A 60 -6.11 0.67 8.97
N ASP A 61 -6.44 1.08 10.20
CA ASP A 61 -7.80 1.42 10.60
C ASP A 61 -8.23 2.83 10.10
N GLU A 62 -9.43 3.27 10.46
CA GLU A 62 -9.95 4.60 10.11
C GLU A 62 -9.21 5.77 10.77
N ASN A 63 -8.49 5.50 11.87
CA ASN A 63 -7.70 6.46 12.63
C ASN A 63 -6.20 6.43 12.23
N MET A 64 -5.86 5.76 11.13
CA MET A 64 -4.48 5.58 10.63
C MET A 64 -3.57 4.73 11.54
N ASN A 65 -4.13 3.92 12.44
CA ASN A 65 -3.35 2.97 13.24
C ASN A 65 -3.06 1.71 12.44
N VAL A 66 -1.86 1.15 12.60
CA VAL A 66 -1.46 -0.11 11.96
C VAL A 66 -2.16 -1.28 12.67
N ILE A 67 -3.09 -1.93 11.98
CA ILE A 67 -3.72 -3.18 12.44
C ILE A 67 -2.77 -4.36 12.20
N LYS A 68 -2.14 -4.39 11.02
CA LYS A 68 -1.26 -5.49 10.63
C LYS A 68 -0.22 -5.02 9.62
N LYS A 69 0.99 -5.55 9.75
CA LYS A 69 2.06 -5.42 8.78
C LYS A 69 2.33 -6.76 8.10
N ILE A 70 2.49 -6.75 6.78
CA ILE A 70 2.90 -7.90 5.99
C ILE A 70 4.17 -7.47 5.26
N LYS A 71 5.28 -8.13 5.58
CA LYS A 71 6.57 -7.84 4.97
C LYS A 71 6.77 -8.68 3.72
N ASN A 72 7.50 -8.14 2.74
CA ASN A 72 7.99 -8.84 1.56
C ASN A 72 6.89 -9.60 0.80
N LEU A 73 5.73 -8.97 0.62
CA LEU A 73 4.62 -9.53 -0.15
C LEU A 73 5.03 -9.66 -1.61
N THR A 74 5.04 -10.89 -2.11
CA THR A 74 5.44 -11.19 -3.49
C THR A 74 4.35 -10.83 -4.50
N PRO A 75 4.71 -10.62 -5.78
CA PRO A 75 3.75 -10.60 -6.88
C PRO A 75 2.82 -11.82 -6.90
N TRP A 76 1.68 -11.67 -7.58
CA TRP A 76 0.68 -12.73 -7.77
C TRP A 76 0.02 -13.26 -6.49
N LYS A 77 -0.25 -12.36 -5.55
CA LYS A 77 -1.00 -12.63 -4.32
C LYS A 77 -2.26 -11.77 -4.24
N ILE A 78 -3.26 -12.27 -3.52
CA ILE A 78 -4.45 -11.52 -3.13
C ILE A 78 -4.45 -11.39 -1.62
N LEU A 79 -4.68 -10.19 -1.11
CA LEU A 79 -5.06 -9.96 0.28
C LEU A 79 -6.58 -9.72 0.33
N PRO A 80 -7.35 -10.66 0.88
CA PRO A 80 -8.79 -10.48 1.00
C PRO A 80 -9.13 -9.35 1.98
N PRO A 81 -10.35 -8.79 1.91
CA PRO A 81 -10.80 -7.78 2.85
C PRO A 81 -10.71 -8.26 4.29
N MET A 82 -10.11 -7.44 5.15
CA MET A 82 -9.95 -7.72 6.58
C MET A 82 -10.81 -6.77 7.41
N LYS A 83 -11.49 -7.30 8.44
CA LYS A 83 -12.34 -6.52 9.34
C LYS A 83 -11.50 -5.45 10.05
N GLY A 84 -12.03 -4.23 10.13
CA GLY A 84 -11.37 -3.08 10.75
C GLY A 84 -10.40 -2.33 9.83
N VAL A 85 -9.97 -2.93 8.72
CA VAL A 85 -9.08 -2.25 7.76
C VAL A 85 -9.88 -1.28 6.91
N LYS A 86 -9.43 -0.02 6.89
CA LYS A 86 -10.02 1.06 6.10
C LYS A 86 -9.08 1.57 5.00
N TYR A 87 -7.77 1.53 5.26
CA TYR A 87 -6.73 1.99 4.34
C TYR A 87 -5.61 0.96 4.23
N VAL A 88 -4.89 1.01 3.11
CA VAL A 88 -3.72 0.16 2.86
C VAL A 88 -2.57 1.03 2.40
N LEU A 89 -1.42 0.88 3.04
CA LEU A 89 -0.19 1.57 2.67
C LEU A 89 0.79 0.56 2.07
N GLU A 90 1.13 0.76 0.81
CA GLU A 90 2.08 -0.04 0.05
C GLU A 90 3.45 0.65 0.02
N VAL A 91 4.49 -0.05 0.46
CA VAL A 91 5.87 0.45 0.49
C VAL A 91 6.75 -0.55 -0.27
N PRO A 92 7.65 -0.13 -1.17
CA PRO A 92 8.60 -1.04 -1.82
C PRO A 92 9.42 -1.80 -0.76
N ALA A 93 9.50 -3.13 -0.89
CA ALA A 93 10.34 -3.92 -0.01
C ALA A 93 11.82 -3.59 -0.30
N THR A 94 12.63 -3.52 0.76
CA THR A 94 14.08 -3.30 0.67
C THR A 94 14.82 -4.61 0.52
#